data_AF-A0A954T241-F1
#
_entry.id   AF-A0A954T241-F1
#
_cell.length_a   1.000
_cell.length_b   1.000
_cell.length_c   1.000
_cell.angle_alpha   90.00
_cell.angle_beta   90.00
_cell.angle_gamma   90.00
#
_symmetry.space_group_name_H-M   'P 1'
#
loop_
_entity.id
_entity.type
_entity.pdbx_description
1 polymer ?
#
loop_
_entity_poly.entity_id
_entity_poly.type
_entity_poly.pdbx_seq_one_letter_code
_entity_poly.pdbx_strand_id
1 'polypeptide(L)'
;MITAFQYPPELLALLIDTIPLLCRSYEDTLLFFKGARVADSITCDLWNTLREDRNSINKYKIVRTILIRLNERGDSTLRERREVLKRVTEIEDFSTCWPDDQLKAKGLIAEVRRVVNVKDSFTRMSHERDRERQQHIAELETELLARRQRQESIERLKNEFFALFRQTDAQRRGKNLESVLNN
;
A
#
# COMPACT_ATOMS: atom_id res chain seq x y z
N MET A 1 -6.72 -5.61 -16.10
CA MET A 1 -7.10 -5.01 -14.81
C MET A 1 -7.03 -3.51 -14.97
N ILE A 2 -8.13 -2.80 -14.74
CA ILE A 2 -8.15 -1.33 -14.79
C ILE A 2 -7.37 -0.85 -13.56
N THR A 3 -6.12 -0.46 -13.76
CA THR A 3 -5.33 0.20 -12.71
C THR A 3 -5.98 1.55 -12.47
N ALA A 4 -6.70 1.69 -11.35
CA ALA A 4 -7.30 2.95 -10.94
C ALA A 4 -6.26 4.08 -11.04
N PHE A 5 -6.67 5.22 -11.61
CA PHE A 5 -5.84 6.43 -11.69
C PHE A 5 -5.28 6.74 -10.29
N GLN A 6 -3.95 6.65 -10.14
CA GLN A 6 -3.36 6.36 -8.84
C GLN A 6 -3.31 7.59 -7.93
N TYR A 7 -3.15 8.77 -8.52
CA TYR A 7 -3.75 9.98 -7.98
C TYR A 7 -5.16 10.11 -8.53
N PRO A 8 -6.21 10.14 -7.69
CA PRO A 8 -7.55 10.46 -8.15
C PRO A 8 -7.62 11.89 -8.70
N PRO A 9 -8.55 12.19 -9.64
CA PRO A 9 -8.62 13.49 -10.30
C PRO A 9 -8.64 14.70 -9.36
N GLU A 10 -9.33 14.60 -8.22
CA GLU A 10 -9.37 15.71 -7.26
C GLU A 10 -8.00 15.97 -6.62
N LEU A 11 -7.28 14.91 -6.25
CA LEU A 11 -5.95 15.03 -5.66
C LEU A 11 -4.94 15.57 -6.70
N LEU A 12 -5.04 15.11 -7.95
CA LEU A 12 -4.21 15.61 -9.03
C LEU A 12 -4.42 17.11 -9.23
N ALA A 13 -5.67 17.57 -9.34
CA ALA A 13 -6.01 18.98 -9.49
C ALA A 13 -5.46 19.80 -8.31
N LEU A 14 -5.66 19.32 -7.09
CA LEU A 14 -5.21 20.00 -5.89
C LEU A 14 -3.68 20.14 -5.84
N LEU A 15 -2.93 19.11 -6.25
CA LEU A 15 -1.46 19.20 -6.36
C LEU A 15 -1.02 20.19 -7.45
N ILE A 16 -1.73 20.24 -8.57
CA ILE A 16 -1.47 21.21 -9.65
C ILE A 16 -1.65 22.64 -9.16
N ASP A 17 -2.61 22.89 -8.28
CA ASP A 17 -2.84 24.22 -7.72
C ASP A 17 -1.88 24.55 -6.57
N THR A 18 -1.41 23.54 -5.84
CA THR A 18 -0.57 23.71 -4.64
C THR A 18 0.90 23.95 -4.99
N ILE A 19 1.52 23.03 -5.76
CA ILE A 19 2.97 23.00 -5.97
C ILE A 19 3.51 24.31 -6.57
N PRO A 20 2.86 24.93 -7.58
CA PRO A 20 3.32 26.20 -8.14
C PRO A 20 3.42 27.34 -7.13
N LEU A 21 2.61 27.35 -6.08
CA LEU A 21 2.62 28.41 -5.06
C LEU A 21 3.80 28.27 -4.08
N LEU A 22 4.28 27.04 -3.90
CA LEU A 22 5.42 26.72 -3.03
C LEU A 22 6.76 27.10 -3.65
N CYS A 23 6.80 27.27 -4.98
CA CYS A 23 8.02 27.51 -5.75
C CYS A 23 8.01 28.93 -6.32
N ARG A 24 9.06 29.74 -6.07
CA ARG A 24 9.13 31.12 -6.57
C ARG A 24 9.39 31.19 -8.07
N SER A 25 10.22 30.29 -8.60
CA SER A 25 10.60 30.24 -10.02
C SER A 25 10.16 28.95 -10.73
N TYR A 26 10.33 28.93 -12.06
CA TYR A 26 10.15 27.73 -12.88
C TYR A 26 11.19 26.66 -12.53
N GLU A 27 12.42 27.08 -12.30
CA GLU A 27 13.55 26.24 -11.91
C GLU A 27 13.31 25.61 -10.54
N ASP A 28 12.81 26.36 -9.56
CA ASP A 28 12.45 25.82 -8.24
C ASP A 28 11.36 24.75 -8.36
N THR A 29 10.43 24.93 -9.30
CA THR A 29 9.36 23.96 -9.56
C THR A 29 9.94 22.65 -10.09
N LEU A 30 10.88 22.71 -11.03
CA LEU A 30 11.56 21.49 -11.53
C LEU A 30 12.49 20.89 -10.48
N LEU A 31 13.17 21.72 -9.68
CA LEU A 31 14.04 21.27 -8.59
C LEU A 31 13.24 20.60 -7.48
N PHE A 32 12.01 21.05 -7.20
CA PHE A 32 11.09 20.38 -6.30
C PHE A 32 10.87 18.91 -6.72
N PHE A 33 10.61 18.66 -8.01
CA PHE A 33 10.42 17.30 -8.53
C PHE A 33 11.72 16.49 -8.56
N LYS A 34 12.85 17.12 -8.89
CA LYS A 34 14.17 16.48 -8.78
C LYS A 34 14.45 16.04 -7.33
N GLY A 35 14.12 16.88 -6.35
CA GLY A 35 14.18 16.56 -4.92
C GLY A 35 13.22 15.44 -4.52
N ALA A 36 12.09 15.31 -5.23
CA ALA A 36 11.17 14.17 -5.11
C ALA A 36 11.64 12.91 -5.87
N ARG A 37 12.89 12.90 -6.36
CA ARG A 37 13.53 11.81 -7.11
C ARG A 37 12.86 11.50 -8.46
N VAL A 38 12.16 12.47 -9.05
CA VAL A 38 11.62 12.32 -10.41
C VAL A 38 12.77 12.25 -11.41
N ALA A 39 12.80 11.19 -12.21
CA ALA A 39 13.84 10.97 -13.20
C ALA A 39 13.88 12.07 -14.28
N ASP A 40 15.08 12.37 -14.77
CA ASP A 40 15.29 13.37 -15.83
C ASP A 40 14.53 12.98 -17.12
N SER A 41 14.30 11.68 -17.37
CA SER A 41 13.48 11.21 -18.49
C SER A 41 12.01 11.67 -18.45
N ILE A 42 11.56 12.25 -17.35
CA ILE A 42 10.21 12.84 -17.18
C ILE A 42 10.24 14.36 -17.31
N THR A 43 11.39 15.01 -17.08
CA THR A 43 11.49 16.47 -16.92
C THR A 43 12.43 17.14 -17.91
N CYS A 44 13.23 16.39 -18.68
CA CYS A 44 14.29 16.93 -19.54
C CYS A 44 13.77 17.90 -20.62
N ASP A 45 12.64 17.58 -21.25
CA ASP A 45 11.98 18.43 -22.23
C ASP A 45 11.48 19.74 -21.61
N LEU A 46 11.03 19.71 -20.35
CA LEU A 46 10.61 20.90 -19.61
C LEU A 46 11.80 21.79 -19.26
N TRP A 47 12.94 21.19 -18.88
CA TRP A 47 14.20 21.91 -18.70
C TRP A 47 14.65 22.59 -20.00
N ASN A 48 14.57 21.89 -21.13
CA ASN A 48 14.94 22.45 -22.44
C ASN A 48 13.98 23.57 -22.85
N THR A 49 12.68 23.38 -22.66
CA THR A 49 11.65 24.41 -22.93
C THR A 49 11.94 25.70 -22.16
N LEU A 50 12.33 25.60 -20.88
CA LEU A 50 12.70 26.78 -20.08
C LEU A 50 13.99 27.47 -20.54
N ARG A 51 14.89 26.77 -21.24
CA ARG A 51 16.12 27.37 -21.79
C ARG A 51 15.85 28.07 -23.12
N GLU A 52 14.96 27.51 -23.93
CA GLU A 52 14.69 27.97 -25.30
C GLU A 52 13.57 29.01 -25.35
N ASP A 53 12.43 28.75 -24.71
CA ASP A 53 11.27 29.64 -24.71
C ASP A 53 10.49 29.55 -23.38
N ARG A 54 10.89 30.39 -22.43
CA ARG A 54 10.25 30.51 -21.10
C ARG A 54 8.80 30.96 -21.16
N ASN A 55 8.39 31.66 -22.21
CA ASN A 55 7.04 32.25 -22.29
C ASN A 55 6.01 31.23 -22.80
N SER A 56 6.45 30.15 -23.44
CA SER A 56 5.61 29.05 -23.93
C SER A 56 4.96 28.18 -22.82
N ILE A 57 5.44 28.31 -21.59
CA ILE A 57 5.05 27.45 -20.47
C ILE A 57 4.91 28.24 -19.16
N ASN A 58 4.03 27.76 -18.28
CA ASN A 58 3.87 28.31 -16.94
C ASN A 58 4.03 27.22 -15.86
N LYS A 59 4.15 27.61 -14.58
CA LYS A 59 4.39 26.67 -13.47
C LYS A 59 3.30 25.60 -13.35
N TYR A 60 2.03 25.98 -13.53
CA TYR A 60 0.91 25.05 -13.49
C TYR A 60 0.98 24.00 -14.60
N LYS A 61 1.41 24.41 -15.81
CA LYS A 61 1.61 23.50 -16.95
C LYS A 61 2.80 22.56 -16.73
N ILE A 62 3.89 23.03 -16.11
CA ILE A 62 5.02 22.18 -15.70
C ILE A 62 4.54 21.10 -14.73
N VAL A 63 3.92 21.51 -13.63
CA VAL A 63 3.43 20.60 -12.58
C VAL A 63 2.43 19.59 -13.16
N ARG A 64 1.44 20.06 -13.92
CA ARG A 64 0.44 19.20 -14.57
C ARG A 64 1.11 18.15 -15.46
N THR A 65 2.02 18.55 -16.33
CA THR A 65 2.72 17.65 -17.25
C THR A 65 3.46 16.56 -16.47
N ILE A 66 4.22 16.93 -15.44
CA ILE A 66 5.01 15.96 -14.64
C ILE A 66 4.09 15.00 -13.89
N LEU A 67 3.07 15.51 -13.21
CA LEU A 67 2.15 14.67 -12.42
C LEU A 67 1.36 13.71 -13.30
N ILE A 68 0.91 14.14 -14.50
CA ILE A 68 0.26 13.26 -15.47
C ILE A 68 1.21 12.15 -15.92
N ARG A 69 2.44 12.50 -16.34
CA ARG A 69 3.46 11.52 -16.75
C ARG A 69 3.77 10.51 -15.65
N LEU A 70 3.87 10.97 -14.40
CA LEU A 70 4.07 10.08 -13.25
C LEU A 70 2.86 9.16 -13.06
N ASN A 71 1.64 9.66 -13.21
CA ASN A 71 0.43 8.85 -13.00
C ASN A 71 0.20 7.82 -14.12
N GLU A 72 0.50 8.19 -15.38
CA GLU A 72 0.39 7.30 -16.55
C GLU A 72 1.38 6.13 -16.52
N ARG A 73 2.57 6.34 -15.93
CA ARG A 73 3.59 5.30 -15.75
C ARG A 73 3.26 4.27 -14.66
N GLY A 74 2.16 4.45 -13.94
CA GLY A 74 1.64 3.42 -13.07
C GLY A 74 2.49 3.16 -11.82
N ASP A 75 2.68 1.87 -11.51
CA ASP A 75 3.43 1.44 -10.32
C ASP A 75 4.94 1.66 -10.45
N SER A 76 5.45 1.79 -11.68
CA SER A 76 6.89 2.06 -11.92
C SER A 76 7.37 3.39 -11.32
N THR A 77 6.43 4.32 -11.05
CA THR A 77 6.68 5.65 -10.48
C THR A 77 6.04 5.83 -9.10
N LEU A 78 5.65 4.74 -8.44
CA LEU A 78 4.98 4.79 -7.14
C LEU A 78 5.82 5.50 -6.08
N ARG A 79 7.14 5.31 -6.11
CA ARG A 79 8.07 5.91 -5.16
C ARG A 79 8.10 7.43 -5.30
N GLU A 80 8.24 7.92 -6.51
CA GLU A 80 8.26 9.33 -6.88
C GLU A 80 6.93 9.99 -6.50
N ARG A 81 5.81 9.33 -6.79
CA ARG A 81 4.47 9.84 -6.41
C ARG A 81 4.30 9.94 -4.89
N ARG A 82 4.79 8.98 -4.13
CA ARG A 82 4.78 9.03 -2.65
C ARG A 82 5.68 10.14 -2.13
N GLU A 83 6.86 10.32 -2.71
CA GLU A 83 7.79 11.37 -2.30
C GLU A 83 7.24 12.77 -2.60
N VAL A 84 6.60 12.97 -3.76
CA VAL A 84 5.89 14.23 -4.08
C VAL A 84 4.83 14.54 -3.01
N LEU A 85 3.95 13.57 -2.70
CA LEU A 85 2.92 13.75 -1.68
C LEU A 85 3.53 14.06 -0.32
N LYS A 86 4.51 13.26 0.11
CA LYS A 86 5.21 13.43 1.38
C LYS A 86 5.75 14.86 1.52
N ARG A 87 6.50 15.33 0.51
CA ARG A 87 7.09 16.67 0.51
C ARG A 87 6.03 17.77 0.56
N VAL A 88 4.90 17.64 -0.15
CA VAL A 88 3.81 18.61 -0.04
C VAL A 88 3.19 18.58 1.36
N THR A 89 2.92 17.40 1.91
CA THR A 89 2.25 17.27 3.21
C THR A 89 3.14 17.62 4.40
N GLU A 90 4.45 17.58 4.27
CA GLU A 90 5.42 17.89 5.35
C GLU A 90 5.84 19.37 5.40
N ILE A 91 5.32 20.22 4.50
CA ILE A 91 5.62 21.66 4.54
C ILE A 91 4.90 22.32 5.71
N GLU A 92 5.68 22.94 6.58
CA GLU A 92 5.19 23.72 7.73
C GLU A 92 5.60 25.19 7.63
N ASP A 93 6.73 25.47 6.97
CA ASP A 93 7.19 26.83 6.70
C ASP A 93 6.82 27.29 5.28
N PHE A 94 6.17 28.45 5.19
CA PHE A 94 5.71 29.09 3.96
C PHE A 94 6.50 30.35 3.63
N SER A 95 7.58 30.64 4.38
CA SER A 95 8.46 31.79 4.15
C SER A 95 9.07 31.83 2.75
N THR A 96 9.16 30.67 2.09
CA THR A 96 9.66 30.48 0.73
C THR A 96 8.62 30.81 -0.34
N CYS A 97 7.33 30.89 -0.01
CA CYS A 97 6.28 31.32 -0.95
C CYS A 97 6.37 32.83 -1.21
N TRP A 98 5.65 33.32 -2.23
CA TRP A 98 5.36 34.76 -2.33
C TRP A 98 4.46 35.19 -1.17
N PRO A 99 4.65 36.38 -0.56
CA PRO A 99 3.85 36.82 0.59
C PRO A 99 2.33 36.70 0.37
N ASP A 100 1.85 37.12 -0.79
CA ASP A 100 0.42 37.10 -1.15
C ASP A 100 -0.10 35.66 -1.37
N ASP A 101 0.78 34.72 -1.71
CA ASP A 101 0.43 33.32 -1.94
C ASP A 101 0.45 32.48 -0.65
N GLN A 102 1.03 32.97 0.46
CA GLN A 102 1.24 32.16 1.67
C GLN A 102 -0.06 31.62 2.27
N LEU A 103 -1.09 32.48 2.39
CA LEU A 103 -2.38 32.06 2.94
C LEU A 103 -3.07 31.04 2.03
N LYS A 104 -2.99 31.26 0.72
CA LYS A 104 -3.55 30.34 -0.28
C LYS A 104 -2.84 28.98 -0.24
N ALA A 105 -1.50 28.98 -0.20
CA ALA A 105 -0.69 27.77 -0.09
C ALA A 105 -1.00 26.99 1.19
N LYS A 106 -1.13 27.68 2.34
CA LYS A 106 -1.53 27.07 3.62
C LYS A 106 -2.88 26.35 3.51
N GLY A 107 -3.88 27.02 2.94
CA GLY A 107 -5.21 26.44 2.75
C GLY A 107 -5.20 25.21 1.85
N LEU A 108 -4.47 25.29 0.72
CA LEU A 108 -4.35 24.17 -0.21
C LEU A 108 -3.60 22.98 0.39
N ILE A 109 -2.51 23.19 1.13
CA ILE A 109 -1.80 22.09 1.82
C ILE A 109 -2.69 21.44 2.89
N ALA A 110 -3.45 22.22 3.66
CA ALA A 110 -4.40 21.67 4.63
C ALA A 110 -5.41 20.76 3.95
N GLU A 111 -5.91 21.15 2.78
CA GLU A 111 -6.81 20.34 1.98
C GLU A 111 -6.13 19.08 1.41
N VAL A 112 -4.87 19.18 0.95
CA VAL A 112 -4.09 18.02 0.49
C VAL A 112 -3.95 17.00 1.63
N ARG A 113 -3.58 17.46 2.83
CA ARG A 113 -3.47 16.62 4.03
C ARG A 113 -4.80 15.95 4.36
N ARG A 114 -5.91 16.69 4.30
CA ARG A 114 -7.25 16.16 4.55
C ARG A 114 -7.59 15.03 3.58
N VAL A 115 -7.40 15.25 2.27
CA VAL A 115 -7.70 14.23 1.24
C VAL A 115 -6.81 13.00 1.38
N VAL A 116 -5.52 13.18 1.65
CA VAL A 116 -4.58 12.07 1.85
C VAL A 116 -4.93 11.26 3.11
N ASN A 117 -5.21 11.92 4.24
CA ASN A 117 -5.56 11.24 5.50
C ASN A 117 -6.86 10.44 5.39
N VAL A 118 -7.88 10.97 4.70
CA VAL A 118 -9.13 10.24 4.45
C VAL A 118 -8.85 8.97 3.63
N LYS A 119 -7.99 9.04 2.61
CA LYS A 119 -7.66 7.86 1.79
C LYS A 119 -6.78 6.85 2.53
N ASP A 120 -5.85 7.32 3.34
CA ASP A 120 -5.00 6.46 4.18
C ASP A 120 -5.82 5.75 5.26
N SER A 121 -6.81 6.43 5.87
CA SER A 121 -7.70 5.79 6.85
C SER A 121 -8.56 4.69 6.22
N PHE A 122 -9.14 4.91 5.03
CA PHE A 122 -9.85 3.86 4.30
C PHE A 122 -8.93 2.67 3.94
N THR A 123 -7.69 2.96 3.58
CA THR A 123 -6.70 1.91 3.26
C THR A 123 -6.36 1.08 4.50
N ARG A 124 -6.13 1.73 5.65
CA ARG A 124 -5.89 1.05 6.93
C ARG A 124 -7.07 0.19 7.36
N MET A 125 -8.29 0.71 7.28
CA MET A 125 -9.51 -0.05 7.59
C MET A 125 -9.71 -1.25 6.67
N SER A 126 -9.33 -1.16 5.40
CA SER A 126 -9.37 -2.32 4.49
C SER A 126 -8.37 -3.39 4.93
N HIS A 127 -7.12 -3.00 5.18
CA HIS A 127 -6.07 -3.93 5.62
C HIS A 127 -6.38 -4.57 6.97
N GLU A 128 -7.01 -3.84 7.89
CA GLU A 128 -7.44 -4.37 9.18
C GLU A 128 -8.53 -5.44 9.03
N ARG A 129 -9.58 -5.16 8.23
CA ARG A 129 -10.62 -6.16 7.90
C ARG A 129 -10.07 -7.39 7.18
N ASP A 130 -9.10 -7.21 6.29
CA ASP A 130 -8.47 -8.33 5.59
C ASP A 130 -7.64 -9.19 6.56
N ARG A 131 -6.94 -8.57 7.53
CA ARG A 131 -6.22 -9.28 8.59
C ARG A 131 -7.18 -10.05 9.50
N GLU A 132 -8.28 -9.45 9.94
CA GLU A 132 -9.31 -10.13 10.74
C GLU A 132 -9.87 -11.36 10.02
N ARG A 133 -10.18 -11.23 8.71
CA ARG A 133 -10.62 -12.37 7.90
C ARG A 133 -9.56 -13.46 7.82
N GLN A 134 -8.30 -13.09 7.59
CA GLN A 134 -7.21 -14.06 7.54
C GLN A 134 -7.02 -14.77 8.88
N GLN A 135 -7.12 -14.07 10.00
CA GLN A 135 -7.06 -14.65 11.33
C GLN A 135 -8.21 -15.64 11.55
N HIS A 136 -9.44 -15.28 11.18
CA HIS A 136 -10.58 -16.17 11.34
C HIS A 136 -10.48 -17.44 10.48
N ILE A 137 -10.00 -17.31 9.24
CA ILE A 137 -9.73 -18.46 8.37
C ILE A 137 -8.66 -19.36 8.98
N ALA A 138 -7.55 -18.78 9.47
CA ALA A 138 -6.48 -19.54 10.11
C ALA A 138 -6.97 -20.29 11.36
N GLU A 139 -7.77 -19.63 12.21
CA GLU A 139 -8.40 -20.26 13.38
C GLU A 139 -9.28 -21.44 12.97
N LEU A 140 -10.18 -21.25 12.00
CA LEU A 140 -11.03 -22.32 11.46
C LEU A 140 -10.21 -23.49 10.91
N GLU A 141 -9.15 -23.21 10.16
CA GLU A 141 -8.26 -24.24 9.62
C GLU A 141 -7.57 -25.03 10.74
N THR A 142 -7.05 -24.36 11.77
CA THR A 142 -6.44 -25.04 12.93
C THR A 142 -7.44 -25.92 13.67
N GLU A 143 -8.67 -25.46 13.85
CA GLU A 143 -9.72 -26.20 14.53
C GLU A 143 -10.14 -27.44 13.73
N LEU A 144 -10.28 -27.30 12.41
CA LEU A 144 -10.56 -28.41 11.49
C LEU A 144 -9.43 -29.44 11.48
N LEU A 145 -8.17 -29.00 11.49
CA LEU A 145 -7.00 -29.88 11.55
C LEU A 145 -6.95 -30.67 12.86
N ALA A 146 -7.18 -30.01 13.99
CA ALA A 146 -7.23 -30.66 15.30
C ALA A 146 -8.37 -31.68 15.38
N ARG A 147 -9.56 -31.34 14.86
CA ARG A 147 -10.70 -32.27 14.78
C ARG A 147 -10.36 -33.48 13.89
N ARG A 148 -9.73 -33.27 12.74
CA ARG A 148 -9.34 -34.35 11.82
C ARG A 148 -8.30 -35.27 12.45
N GLN A 149 -7.26 -34.73 13.09
CA GLN A 149 -6.25 -35.51 13.81
C GLN A 149 -6.87 -36.35 14.94
N ARG A 150 -7.80 -35.77 15.71
CA ARG A 150 -8.53 -36.50 16.75
C ARG A 150 -9.40 -37.62 16.17
N GLN A 151 -10.06 -37.37 15.04
CA GLN A 151 -10.86 -38.41 14.39
C GLN A 151 -9.97 -39.56 13.89
N GLU A 152 -8.82 -39.23 13.27
CA GLU A 152 -7.86 -40.22 12.81
C GLU A 152 -7.27 -41.06 13.95
N SER A 153 -6.97 -40.45 15.10
CA SER A 153 -6.46 -41.20 16.26
C SER A 153 -7.51 -42.15 16.82
N ILE A 154 -8.77 -41.72 16.91
CA ILE A 154 -9.89 -42.58 17.34
C ILE A 154 -10.09 -43.75 16.37
N GLU A 155 -10.07 -43.50 15.05
CA GLU A 155 -10.24 -44.56 14.06
C GLU A 155 -9.06 -45.54 14.03
N ARG A 156 -7.83 -45.06 14.24
CA ARG A 156 -6.66 -45.95 14.43
C ARG A 156 -6.84 -46.84 15.66
N LEU A 157 -7.18 -46.26 16.81
CA LEU A 157 -7.39 -46.99 18.05
C LEU A 157 -8.51 -48.04 17.90
N LYS A 158 -9.63 -47.69 17.26
CA LYS A 158 -10.71 -48.64 16.96
C LYS A 158 -10.21 -49.81 16.12
N ASN A 159 -9.47 -49.55 15.04
CA ASN A 159 -8.95 -50.60 14.17
C ASN A 159 -7.97 -51.53 14.92
N GLU A 160 -7.12 -50.97 15.77
CA GLU A 160 -6.22 -51.74 16.64
C GLU A 160 -6.99 -52.62 17.61
N PHE A 161 -8.01 -52.07 18.30
CA PHE A 161 -8.90 -52.85 19.17
C PHE A 161 -9.65 -53.95 18.42
N PHE A 162 -10.20 -53.66 17.23
CA PHE A 162 -10.91 -54.65 16.44
C PHE A 162 -10.00 -55.79 15.95
N ALA A 163 -8.72 -55.49 15.67
CA ALA A 163 -7.74 -56.50 15.30
C ALA A 163 -7.46 -57.50 16.43
N LEU A 164 -7.55 -57.09 17.71
CA LEU A 164 -7.37 -57.97 18.86
C LEU A 164 -8.42 -59.09 18.91
N PHE A 165 -9.65 -58.82 18.49
CA PHE A 165 -10.72 -59.84 18.46
C PHE A 165 -10.47 -60.93 17.42
N ARG A 166 -9.61 -60.66 16.42
CA ARG A 166 -9.19 -61.66 15.42
C ARG A 166 -8.01 -62.50 15.90
N GLN A 167 -7.35 -62.13 17.01
CA GLN A 167 -6.22 -62.87 17.54
C GLN A 167 -6.69 -64.05 18.39
N THR A 168 -6.40 -65.27 17.95
CA THR A 168 -6.85 -66.52 18.58
C THR A 168 -6.02 -66.89 19.81
N ASP A 169 -4.72 -66.57 19.81
CA ASP A 169 -3.82 -66.79 20.95
C ASP A 169 -4.09 -65.79 22.08
N ALA A 170 -4.45 -66.31 23.25
CA ALA A 170 -4.82 -65.52 24.42
C ALA A 170 -3.65 -64.73 25.03
N GLN A 171 -2.45 -65.31 25.10
CA GLN A 171 -1.28 -64.59 25.65
C GLN A 171 -0.82 -63.49 24.69
N ARG A 172 -0.81 -63.79 23.39
CA ARG A 172 -0.44 -62.82 22.36
C ARG A 172 -1.45 -61.67 22.26
N ARG A 173 -2.74 -61.96 22.43
CA ARG A 173 -3.81 -60.96 22.53
C ARG A 173 -3.64 -60.06 23.75
N GLY A 174 -3.32 -60.62 24.92
CA GLY A 174 -3.06 -59.86 26.14
C GLY A 174 -1.88 -58.89 26.02
N LYS A 175 -0.77 -59.35 25.44
CA LYS A 175 0.41 -58.51 25.19
C LYS A 175 0.12 -57.36 24.19
N ASN A 176 -0.63 -57.64 23.13
CA ASN A 176 -1.00 -56.61 22.17
C ASN A 176 -2.02 -55.61 22.75
N LEU A 177 -2.93 -56.05 23.62
CA LEU A 177 -3.86 -55.17 24.33
C LEU A 177 -3.12 -54.14 25.21
N GLU A 178 -2.09 -54.58 25.93
CA GLU A 178 -1.25 -53.69 26.74
C GLU A 178 -0.58 -52.59 25.89
N SER A 179 -0.14 -52.93 24.67
CA SER A 179 0.43 -51.93 23.75
C SER A 179 -0.59 -50.91 23.25
N VAL A 180 -1.85 -51.31 23.04
CA VAL A 180 -2.93 -50.40 22.58
C VAL A 180 -3.40 -49.49 23.71
N LEU A 181 -3.40 -49.97 24.96
CA LEU A 181 -3.80 -49.19 26.13
C LEU A 181 -2.76 -48.15 26.57
N ASN A 182 -1.50 -48.33 26.17
CA ASN A 182 -0.38 -47.47 26.55
C ASN A 182 0.08 -46.50 25.44
N ASN A 183 -0.64 -46.46 24.31
CA ASN A 183 -0.44 -45.49 23.21
C ASN A 183 -1.36 -44.28 23.37
#